data_AF-A0A9D1YGU6-F1
#
_entry.id   AF-A0A9D1YGU6-F1
#
_cell.length_a   1.000
_cell.length_b   1.000
_cell.length_c   1.000
_cell.angle_alpha   90.00
_cell.angle_beta   90.00
_cell.angle_gamma   90.00
#
_symmetry.space_group_name_H-M   'P 1'
#
loop_
_entity.id
_entity.type
_entity.pdbx_description
1 polymer ?
#
loop_
_entity_poly.entity_id
_entity_poly.type
_entity_poly.pdbx_seq_one_letter_code
_entity_poly.pdbx_strand_id
1 'polypeptide(L)'
;MEIKEKIEEIVEKVKNDKDFGKNFKEDPVKALEELLGTDLPDEQVKAVIEGVKAKVNLDELGDKAGDLLGGAVDKLKGLFGGKK
;
A
#
# COMPACT_ATOMS: atom_id res chain seq x y z
N MET A 1 -17.61 8.51 -2.67
CA MET A 1 -16.28 7.94 -3.00
C MET A 1 -15.57 7.75 -1.68
N GLU A 2 -15.34 6.50 -1.29
CA GLU A 2 -14.70 6.20 -0.01
C GLU A 2 -13.19 6.44 -0.16
N ILE A 3 -12.61 7.28 0.69
CA ILE A 3 -11.15 7.49 0.76
C ILE A 3 -10.38 6.17 0.85
N LYS A 4 -11.00 5.13 1.43
CA LYS A 4 -10.46 3.77 1.51
C LYS A 4 -10.21 3.12 0.14
N GLU A 5 -11.14 3.24 -0.82
CA GLU A 5 -10.96 2.67 -2.16
C GLU A 5 -9.78 3.34 -2.87
N LYS A 6 -9.68 4.68 -2.76
CA LYS A 6 -8.53 5.41 -3.32
C LYS A 6 -7.22 4.93 -2.71
N ILE A 7 -7.17 4.75 -1.39
CA ILE A 7 -5.97 4.21 -0.71
C ILE A 7 -5.59 2.84 -1.29
N GLU A 8 -6.55 1.94 -1.50
CA GLU A 8 -6.27 0.62 -2.05
C GLU A 8 -5.76 0.65 -3.49
N GLU A 9 -6.38 1.47 -4.34
CA GLU A 9 -5.92 1.68 -5.72
C GLU A 9 -4.49 2.23 -5.76
N ILE A 10 -4.19 3.24 -4.93
CA ILE A 10 -2.85 3.82 -4.82
C ILE A 10 -1.86 2.77 -4.33
N VAL A 11 -2.22 1.96 -3.32
CA VAL A 11 -1.36 0.87 -2.80
C VAL A 11 -1.04 -0.14 -3.89
N GLU A 12 -2.04 -0.55 -4.68
CA GLU A 12 -1.81 -1.45 -5.82
C GLU A 12 -0.91 -0.81 -6.86
N LYS A 13 -1.09 0.48 -7.15
CA LYS A 13 -0.27 1.22 -8.09
C LYS A 13 1.17 1.35 -7.61
N VAL A 14 1.41 1.67 -6.34
CA VAL A 14 2.75 1.69 -5.73
C VAL A 14 3.44 0.32 -5.83
N LYS A 15 2.69 -0.78 -5.73
CA LYS A 15 3.23 -2.14 -5.81
C LYS A 15 3.51 -2.60 -7.23
N ASN A 16 2.63 -2.27 -8.17
CA ASN A 16 2.70 -2.78 -9.55
C ASN A 16 3.43 -1.84 -10.51
N ASP A 17 3.39 -0.52 -10.26
CA ASP A 17 4.04 0.52 -11.05
C ASP A 17 5.30 1.01 -10.32
N LYS A 18 6.46 0.61 -10.84
CA LYS A 18 7.77 0.95 -10.26
C LYS A 18 8.08 2.44 -10.37
N ASP A 19 7.61 3.11 -11.41
CA ASP A 19 7.88 4.53 -11.62
C ASP A 19 6.99 5.37 -10.71
N PHE A 20 5.70 5.00 -10.61
CA PHE A 20 4.80 5.58 -9.62
C PHE A 20 5.28 5.33 -8.20
N GLY A 21 5.70 4.11 -7.87
CA GLY A 21 6.22 3.78 -6.55
C GLY A 21 7.48 4.56 -6.17
N LYS A 22 8.36 4.90 -7.14
CA LYS A 22 9.51 5.79 -6.92
C LYS A 22 9.07 7.24 -6.73
N ASN A 23 8.22 7.76 -7.62
CA ASN A 23 7.70 9.11 -7.50
C ASN A 23 6.95 9.31 -6.17
N PHE A 24 6.18 8.31 -5.74
CA PHE A 24 5.47 8.33 -4.47
C PHE A 24 6.41 8.26 -3.25
N LYS A 25 7.58 7.64 -3.38
CA LYS A 25 8.62 7.67 -2.33
C LYS A 25 9.25 9.05 -2.19
N GLU A 26 9.59 9.67 -3.32
CA GLU A 26 10.26 10.97 -3.35
C GLU A 26 9.29 12.11 -3.02
N ASP A 27 8.13 12.12 -3.66
CA ASP A 27 7.12 13.16 -3.52
C ASP A 27 5.69 12.56 -3.57
N PRO A 28 5.22 12.00 -2.44
CA PRO A 28 3.91 11.36 -2.38
C PRO A 28 2.74 12.33 -2.60
N VAL A 29 2.90 13.62 -2.28
CA VAL A 29 1.85 14.63 -2.50
C VAL A 29 1.66 14.82 -3.99
N LYS A 30 2.75 15.14 -4.70
CA LYS A 30 2.72 15.36 -6.14
C LYS A 30 2.28 14.11 -6.92
N ALA A 31 2.72 12.93 -6.51
CA ALA A 31 2.29 11.67 -7.12
C ALA A 31 0.77 11.46 -7.00
N LEU A 32 0.17 11.84 -5.87
CA LEU A 32 -1.28 11.75 -5.67
C LEU A 32 -2.06 12.79 -6.49
N GLU A 33 -1.56 14.02 -6.55
CA GLU A 33 -2.15 15.09 -7.37
C GLU A 33 -2.14 14.73 -8.86
N GLU A 34 -1.01 14.22 -9.37
CA GLU A 34 -0.87 13.75 -10.74
C GLU A 34 -1.78 12.55 -11.04
N LEU A 35 -1.93 11.64 -10.09
CA LEU A 35 -2.78 10.46 -10.24
C LEU A 35 -4.28 10.80 -10.23
N LEU A 36 -4.69 11.66 -9.31
CA LEU A 36 -6.10 11.95 -9.07
C LEU A 36 -6.59 13.15 -9.90
N GLY A 37 -5.68 13.91 -10.51
CA GLY A 37 -6.00 15.06 -11.35
C GLY A 37 -6.80 16.14 -10.61
N THR A 38 -6.66 16.21 -9.29
CA THR A 38 -7.47 17.06 -8.43
C THR A 38 -6.66 17.49 -7.20
N ASP A 39 -6.84 18.74 -6.80
CA ASP A 39 -6.27 19.28 -5.56
C ASP A 39 -7.07 18.75 -4.38
N LEU A 40 -6.52 17.75 -3.71
CA LEU A 40 -7.05 17.25 -2.45
C LEU A 40 -6.66 18.20 -1.30
N PRO A 41 -7.52 18.37 -0.29
CA PRO A 41 -7.11 19.08 0.92
C PRO A 41 -5.90 18.39 1.58
N ASP A 42 -4.91 19.16 2.01
CA ASP A 42 -3.66 18.68 2.64
C ASP A 42 -3.89 17.60 3.71
N GLU A 43 -4.95 17.74 4.50
CA GLU A 43 -5.32 16.80 5.54
C GLU A 43 -5.69 15.41 4.99
N GLN A 44 -6.44 15.38 3.88
CA GLN A 44 -6.82 14.14 3.21
C GLN A 44 -5.63 13.53 2.49
N VAL A 45 -4.80 14.36 1.86
CA VAL A 45 -3.55 13.92 1.22
C VAL A 45 -2.68 13.21 2.25
N LYS A 46 -2.43 13.83 3.41
CA LYS A 46 -1.67 13.19 4.50
C LYS A 46 -2.27 11.86 4.95
N ALA A 47 -3.57 11.80 5.19
CA ALA A 47 -4.24 10.57 5.62
C ALA A 47 -4.10 9.44 4.59
N VAL A 48 -4.20 9.76 3.30
CA VAL A 48 -3.98 8.82 2.21
C VAL A 48 -2.52 8.37 2.16
N ILE A 49 -1.57 9.30 2.25
CA ILE A 49 -0.14 9.00 2.26
C ILE A 49 0.22 8.06 3.40
N GLU A 50 -0.25 8.36 4.61
CA GLU A 50 -0.03 7.52 5.80
C GLU A 50 -0.68 6.15 5.63
N GLY A 51 -1.92 6.08 5.14
CA GLY A 51 -2.62 4.82 4.87
C GLY A 51 -1.90 3.95 3.83
N VAL A 52 -1.41 4.57 2.75
CA VAL A 52 -0.63 3.89 1.71
C VAL A 52 0.71 3.43 2.28
N LYS A 53 1.45 4.28 2.99
CA LYS A 53 2.72 3.91 3.62
C LYS A 53 2.56 2.76 4.62
N ALA A 54 1.48 2.76 5.41
CA ALA A 54 1.17 1.68 6.35
C ALA A 54 0.76 0.37 5.66
N LYS A 55 0.00 0.43 4.56
CA LYS A 55 -0.40 -0.79 3.80
C LYS A 55 0.73 -1.37 2.94
N VAL A 56 1.57 -0.49 2.40
CA VAL A 56 2.71 -0.87 1.58
C VAL A 56 3.88 -1.24 2.49
N ASN A 57 3.93 -0.78 3.74
CA ASN A 57 5.09 -0.92 4.64
C ASN A 57 6.39 -0.78 3.84
N LEU A 58 6.59 0.38 3.21
CA LEU A 58 7.72 0.59 2.30
C LEU A 58 9.07 0.23 2.94
N ASP A 59 9.18 0.39 4.25
CA ASP A 59 10.34 0.03 5.08
C ASP A 59 10.45 -1.48 5.38
N GLU A 60 9.36 -2.26 5.37
CA GLU A 60 9.39 -3.73 5.57
C GLU A 60 9.32 -4.52 4.25
N LEU A 61 8.93 -3.89 3.12
CA LEU A 61 8.86 -4.54 1.81
C LEU A 61 10.22 -4.96 1.24
N GLY A 62 11.32 -4.44 1.78
CA GLY A 62 12.67 -4.86 1.40
C GLY A 62 12.95 -6.32 1.76
N ASP A 63 12.40 -6.83 2.87
CA ASP A 63 12.81 -8.12 3.44
C ASP A 63 11.68 -8.94 4.11
N LYS A 64 10.55 -8.35 4.50
CA LYS A 64 9.51 -8.99 5.35
C LYS A 64 8.13 -9.13 4.73
N ALA A 65 7.81 -8.45 3.63
CA ALA A 65 6.49 -8.60 3.03
C ALA A 65 6.25 -10.03 2.46
N GLY A 66 7.32 -10.70 2.02
CA GLY A 66 7.27 -12.13 1.68
C GLY A 66 7.05 -13.03 2.91
N ASP A 67 7.57 -12.62 4.07
CA ASP A 67 7.59 -13.43 5.30
C ASP A 67 6.35 -13.20 6.19
N LEU A 68 5.75 -12.01 6.16
CA LEU A 68 4.48 -11.73 6.84
C LEU A 68 3.28 -12.26 6.04
N LEU A 69 3.30 -12.12 4.71
CA LEU A 69 2.27 -12.74 3.88
C LEU A 69 2.48 -14.25 3.76
N GLY A 70 3.73 -14.70 3.58
CA GLY A 70 4.09 -16.11 3.60
C GLY A 70 3.78 -16.75 4.94
N GLY A 71 4.25 -16.18 6.05
CA GLY A 71 4.02 -16.69 7.40
C GLY A 71 2.57 -16.66 7.86
N ALA A 72 1.79 -15.63 7.48
CA ALA A 72 0.35 -15.60 7.75
C ALA A 72 -0.40 -16.64 6.91
N VAL A 73 -0.03 -16.82 5.64
CA VAL A 73 -0.63 -17.82 4.73
C VAL A 73 -0.23 -19.25 5.13
N ASP A 74 1.02 -19.49 5.51
CA ASP A 74 1.52 -20.78 5.99
C ASP A 74 0.91 -21.15 7.34
N LYS A 75 0.73 -20.19 8.25
CA LYS A 75 0.06 -20.43 9.54
C LYS A 75 -1.44 -20.68 9.36
N LEU A 76 -2.09 -19.99 8.42
CA LEU A 76 -3.47 -20.27 8.03
C LEU A 76 -3.56 -21.65 7.37
N LYS A 77 -2.69 -21.98 6.42
CA LYS A 77 -2.67 -23.29 5.76
C LYS A 77 -2.36 -24.43 6.74
N GLY A 78 -1.51 -24.22 7.75
CA GLY A 78 -1.26 -25.18 8.83
C GLY A 78 -2.44 -25.34 9.79
N LEU A 79 -3.20 -24.26 10.03
CA LEU A 79 -4.40 -24.28 10.87
C LEU A 79 -5.61 -24.93 10.17
N PHE A 80 -5.74 -24.75 8.85
CA PHE A 80 -6.83 -25.29 8.05
C PHE A 80 -6.50 -26.61 7.34
N GLY A 81 -5.21 -26.96 7.22
CA GLY A 81 -4.71 -28.23 6.67
C GLY A 81 -4.33 -29.27 7.73
N GLY A 82 -4.46 -28.93 9.02
CA GLY A 82 -4.12 -29.77 10.15
C GLY A 82 -5.27 -30.66 10.64
N LYS A 83 -5.54 -31.74 9.89
CA LYS A 83 -6.12 -33.02 10.36
C LYS A 83 -7.63 -33.05 10.72
N LYS A 84 -8.45 -33.37 9.72
CA LYS A 84 -9.06 -34.69 9.62
C LYS A 84 -9.41 -35.04 8.17
#